data_AF-A0A7C8YCD9-F1
#
_entry.id   AF-A0A7C8YCD9-F1
#
_cell.length_a   1.000
_cell.length_b   1.000
_cell.length_c   1.000
_cell.angle_alpha   90.00
_cell.angle_beta   90.00
_cell.angle_gamma   90.00
#
_symmetry.space_group_name_H-M   'P 1'
#
loop_
_entity.id
_entity.type
_entity.pdbx_description
1 polymer ?
#
loop_
_entity_poly.entity_id
_entity_poly.type
_entity_poly.pdbx_seq_one_letter_code
_entity_poly.pdbx_strand_id
1 'polypeptide(L)'
;SKGDPADILDAKLRGRADPQMHEMLQTLAVSFLCVSTRSDDRPTMKDVVAMLKEIRHIESARSEPDLTKGKIQALPTPSPKRDVISQGSSNVSFAFSDDSMC
;
A
#
# COMPACT_ATOMS: atom_id res chain seq x y z
N SER A 1 12.52 24.24 -21.23
CA SER A 1 12.39 24.51 -19.79
C SER A 1 12.27 23.18 -19.08
N LYS A 2 13.00 22.96 -17.98
CA LYS A 2 12.81 21.78 -17.13
C LYS A 2 11.58 22.06 -16.27
N GLY A 3 10.53 21.24 -16.38
CA GLY A 3 9.29 21.43 -15.60
C GLY A 3 9.52 21.28 -14.10
N ASP A 4 8.64 21.85 -13.28
CA ASP A 4 8.69 21.68 -11.83
C ASP A 4 8.38 20.20 -11.50
N PRO A 5 9.24 19.48 -10.75
CA PRO A 5 8.95 18.10 -10.35
C PRO A 5 7.63 17.97 -9.57
N ALA A 6 7.14 19.02 -8.91
CA ALA A 6 5.84 19.03 -8.24
C ALA A 6 4.66 18.94 -9.23
N ASP A 7 4.85 19.30 -10.50
CA ASP A 7 3.82 19.21 -11.53
C ASP A 7 3.46 17.78 -11.92
N ILE A 8 4.30 16.80 -11.56
CA ILE A 8 4.03 15.37 -11.79
C ILE A 8 3.01 14.83 -10.78
N LEU A 9 2.92 15.47 -9.60
CA LEU A 9 2.01 15.02 -8.55
C LEU A 9 0.56 15.31 -8.93
N ASP A 10 -0.37 14.49 -8.44
CA ASP A 10 -1.81 14.76 -8.54
C ASP A 10 -2.09 16.19 -8.02
N ALA A 11 -2.92 16.95 -8.74
CA ALA A 11 -3.27 18.32 -8.38
C ALA A 11 -3.78 18.45 -6.93
N LYS A 12 -4.45 17.43 -6.39
CA LYS A 12 -4.94 17.38 -5.00
C LYS A 12 -3.84 17.23 -3.95
N LEU A 13 -2.63 16.87 -4.36
CA LEU A 13 -1.47 16.69 -3.51
C LEU A 13 -0.48 17.86 -3.62
N ARG A 14 -0.71 18.80 -4.55
CA ARG A 14 0.09 20.02 -4.69
C ARG A 14 -0.24 21.02 -3.56
N GLY A 15 0.70 21.90 -3.24
CA GLY A 15 0.52 22.93 -2.21
C GLY A 15 0.50 22.41 -0.76
N ARG A 16 0.90 21.14 -0.54
CA ARG A 16 1.20 20.61 0.80
C ARG A 16 2.43 21.32 1.38
N ALA A 17 2.59 21.23 2.70
CA ALA A 17 3.79 21.74 3.35
C ALA A 17 5.05 21.10 2.77
N ASP A 18 6.13 21.89 2.68
CA ASP A 18 7.42 21.46 2.12
C ASP A 18 7.90 20.07 2.59
N PRO A 19 7.84 19.67 3.88
CA PRO A 19 8.27 18.33 4.26
C PRO A 19 7.48 17.21 3.58
N GLN A 20 6.15 17.33 3.48
CA GLN A 20 5.33 16.34 2.76
C GLN A 20 5.62 16.33 1.27
N MET A 21 5.85 17.50 0.68
CA MET A 21 6.25 17.60 -0.72
C MET A 21 7.57 16.86 -0.97
N HIS A 22 8.57 17.02 -0.10
CA HIS A 22 9.84 16.32 -0.20
C HIS A 22 9.70 14.81 -0.04
N GLU A 23 8.87 14.33 0.89
CA GLU A 23 8.58 12.89 1.04
C GLU A 23 7.99 12.29 -0.24
N MET A 24 7.05 13.02 -0.86
CA MET A 24 6.44 12.60 -2.13
C MET A 24 7.44 12.56 -3.28
N LEU A 25 8.29 13.59 -3.39
CA LEU A 25 9.33 13.65 -4.43
C LEU A 25 10.40 12.57 -4.24
N GLN A 26 10.78 12.25 -3.00
CA GLN A 26 11.68 11.13 -2.72
C GLN A 26 11.03 9.78 -3.06
N THR A 27 9.74 9.61 -2.75
CA THR A 27 8.99 8.41 -3.14
C THR A 27 8.95 8.26 -4.66
N LEU A 28 8.79 9.37 -5.39
CA LEU A 28 8.86 9.38 -6.85
C LEU A 28 10.27 8.97 -7.35
N ALA A 29 11.34 9.42 -6.71
CA ALA A 29 12.70 8.98 -7.04
C ALA A 29 12.88 7.46 -6.87
N VAL A 30 12.36 6.88 -5.79
CA VAL A 30 12.35 5.41 -5.60
C VAL A 30 11.58 4.71 -6.72
N SER A 31 10.42 5.26 -7.11
CA SER A 31 9.63 4.68 -8.21
C SER A 31 10.39 4.67 -9.53
N PHE A 32 11.19 5.70 -9.82
CA PHE A 32 12.03 5.76 -11.03
C PHE A 32 13.11 4.67 -11.05
N LEU A 33 13.71 4.36 -9.91
CA LEU A 33 14.65 3.23 -9.81
C LEU A 33 13.95 1.90 -10.11
N CYS A 34 12.75 1.70 -9.57
CA CYS A 34 11.97 0.47 -9.80
C CYS A 34 11.61 0.24 -11.28
N VAL A 35 11.42 1.31 -12.06
CA VAL A 35 11.06 1.24 -13.49
C VAL A 35 12.24 1.44 -14.43
N SER A 36 13.48 1.42 -13.91
CA SER A 36 14.67 1.58 -14.75
C SER A 36 14.69 0.58 -15.91
N THR A 37 15.14 1.04 -17.07
CA THR A 37 15.34 0.19 -18.26
C THR A 37 16.47 -0.81 -18.05
N ARG A 38 17.39 -0.53 -17.12
CA ARG A 38 18.49 -1.41 -16.72
C ARG A 38 18.06 -2.21 -15.50
N SER A 39 18.14 -3.53 -15.58
CA SER A 39 17.77 -4.44 -14.48
C SER A 39 18.60 -4.19 -13.22
N ASP A 40 19.89 -3.88 -13.39
CA ASP A 40 20.85 -3.75 -12.29
C ASP A 40 20.62 -2.50 -11.44
N ASP A 41 19.92 -1.50 -11.99
CA ASP A 41 19.55 -0.28 -11.25
C ASP A 41 18.25 -0.48 -10.44
N ARG A 42 17.51 -1.59 -10.67
CA ARG A 42 16.26 -1.86 -9.96
C ARG A 42 16.57 -2.39 -8.55
N PRO A 43 16.05 -1.74 -7.50
CA PRO A 43 16.28 -2.18 -6.13
C PRO A 43 15.60 -3.52 -5.84
N THR A 44 16.13 -4.29 -4.89
CA THR A 44 15.39 -5.43 -4.37
C THR A 44 14.20 -4.94 -3.54
N MET A 45 13.16 -5.76 -3.37
CA MET A 45 12.02 -5.37 -2.51
C MET A 45 12.43 -5.05 -1.07
N LYS A 46 13.52 -5.67 -0.58
CA LYS A 46 14.10 -5.34 0.74
C LYS A 46 14.63 -3.91 0.77
N ASP A 47 15.30 -3.49 -0.29
CA ASP A 47 15.85 -2.13 -0.40
C ASP A 47 14.74 -1.10 -0.60
N VAL A 48 13.70 -1.42 -1.40
CA VAL A 48 12.51 -0.56 -1.55
C VAL A 48 11.85 -0.29 -0.20
N VAL A 49 11.64 -1.33 0.60
CA VAL A 49 11.06 -1.19 1.94
C VAL A 49 11.96 -0.38 2.86
N ALA A 50 13.28 -0.54 2.77
CA ALA A 50 14.23 0.24 3.56
C ALA A 50 14.18 1.74 3.18
N MET A 51 14.25 2.06 1.89
CA MET A 51 14.17 3.43 1.39
C MET A 51 12.86 4.12 1.79
N LEU A 52 11.72 3.44 1.62
CA LEU A 52 10.41 4.00 1.98
C LEU A 52 10.25 4.24 3.50
N LYS A 53 10.92 3.43 4.34
CA LYS A 53 10.94 3.65 5.80
C LYS A 53 11.78 4.85 6.20
N GLU A 54 12.86 5.12 5.46
CA GLU A 54 13.74 6.27 5.70
C GLU A 54 13.08 7.60 5.30
N ILE A 55 12.27 7.58 4.22
CA ILE A 55 11.54 8.75 3.73
C ILE A 55 10.51 9.25 4.76
N ARG A 56 9.82 8.35 5.48
CA ARG A 56 8.77 8.75 6.43
C ARG A 56 9.38 9.30 7.73
N HIS A 57 9.12 10.56 8.06
CA HIS A 57 9.44 11.07 9.40
C HIS A 57 8.40 10.59 10.43
N ILE A 58 8.88 10.09 11.58
CA ILE A 58 8.15 9.28 12.57
C ILE A 58 6.91 9.98 13.19
N GLU A 59 6.70 11.28 12.98
CA GLU A 59 5.60 12.03 13.60
C GLU A 59 4.20 11.75 13.02
N SER A 60 4.07 11.12 11.84
CA SER A 60 2.76 10.76 11.27
C SER A 60 2.19 9.41 11.77
N ALA A 61 2.85 8.74 12.72
CA ALA A 61 2.40 7.45 13.27
C ALA A 61 1.28 7.56 14.33
N ARG A 62 0.59 8.71 14.46
CA ARG A 62 -0.56 8.87 15.36
C ARG A 62 -1.84 9.15 14.58
N SER A 63 -2.40 8.10 13.99
CA SER A 63 -3.85 7.92 13.90
C SER A 63 -4.16 6.46 13.55
N GLU A 64 -3.85 5.56 14.48
CA GLU A 64 -4.57 4.30 14.59
C GLU A 64 -5.86 4.60 15.40
N PRO A 65 -7.06 4.60 14.80
CA PRO A 65 -8.27 4.52 15.60
C PRO A 65 -8.36 3.09 16.17
N ASP A 66 -7.98 2.98 17.43
CA ASP A 66 -8.18 1.84 18.31
C ASP A 66 -9.65 1.34 18.25
N LEU A 67 -9.89 0.30 17.45
CA LEU A 67 -11.16 -0.44 17.38
C LEU A 67 -11.24 -1.45 18.54
N THR A 68 -11.19 -0.98 19.79
CA THR A 68 -11.41 -1.86 20.97
C THR A 68 -12.57 -1.38 21.85
N LYS A 69 -13.81 -1.71 21.45
CA LYS A 69 -14.90 -1.91 22.44
C LYS A 69 -16.07 -2.78 21.96
N GLY A 70 -15.80 -4.05 21.66
CA GLY A 70 -16.84 -5.09 21.62
C GLY A 70 -17.09 -5.65 23.02
N LYS A 71 -18.06 -5.11 23.75
CA LYS A 71 -18.49 -5.59 25.08
C LYS A 71 -19.18 -6.96 24.94
N ILE A 72 -18.49 -8.03 25.32
CA ILE A 72 -19.09 -9.37 25.48
C ILE A 72 -20.00 -9.32 26.72
N GLN A 73 -21.30 -9.38 26.52
CA GLN A 73 -22.26 -9.76 27.56
C GLN A 73 -22.68 -11.21 27.32
N ALA A 74 -22.34 -12.05 28.28
CA ALA A 74 -22.69 -13.46 28.32
C ALA A 74 -24.21 -13.65 28.48
N LEU A 75 -24.80 -14.54 27.68
CA LEU A 75 -26.12 -15.13 27.90
C LEU A 75 -26.01 -16.64 27.62
N PRO A 76 -26.63 -17.52 28.43
CA PRO A 76 -26.28 -18.94 28.48
C PRO A 76 -26.95 -19.79 27.39
N THR A 77 -26.24 -20.85 27.01
CA THR A 77 -26.60 -21.96 26.10
C THR A 77 -27.83 -22.77 26.55
N PRO A 78 -28.54 -23.49 25.64
CA PRO A 78 -28.16 -24.87 25.29
C PRO A 78 -28.23 -25.25 23.78
N SER A 79 -27.45 -26.28 23.45
CA SER A 79 -27.13 -27.03 22.20
C SER A 79 -28.35 -27.60 21.40
N PRO A 80 -28.22 -28.35 20.25
CA PRO A 80 -27.03 -28.90 19.56
C PRO A 80 -27.04 -28.99 17.99
N LYS A 81 -25.86 -29.39 17.44
CA LYS A 81 -25.57 -30.12 16.17
C LYS A 81 -25.79 -29.43 14.81
N ARG A 82 -24.68 -29.27 14.06
CA ARG A 82 -24.45 -29.74 12.67
C ARG A 82 -23.00 -29.45 12.28
N ASP A 83 -22.23 -30.50 12.02
CA ASP A 83 -20.92 -30.43 11.37
C ASP A 83 -21.07 -29.82 9.97
N VAL A 84 -20.29 -28.79 9.66
CA VAL A 84 -19.87 -28.49 8.28
C VAL A 84 -18.45 -27.95 8.34
N ILE A 85 -17.49 -28.80 7.96
CA ILE A 85 -16.13 -28.37 7.60
C ILE A 85 -16.26 -27.59 6.29
N SER A 86 -15.88 -26.31 6.30
CA SER A 86 -15.71 -25.53 5.07
C SER A 86 -14.28 -25.00 5.02
N GLN A 87 -13.40 -25.76 4.38
CA GLN A 87 -12.12 -25.25 3.92
C GLN A 87 -12.38 -24.38 2.68
N GLY A 88 -12.37 -23.06 2.87
CA GLY A 88 -12.39 -22.09 1.78
C GLY A 88 -10.98 -21.55 1.52
N SER A 89 -10.11 -22.33 0.88
CA SER A 89 -8.87 -21.80 0.32
C SER A 89 -9.21 -20.92 -0.87
N SER A 90 -8.99 -19.61 -0.79
CA SER A 90 -9.17 -18.72 -1.93
C SER A 90 -8.03 -18.93 -2.92
N ASN A 91 -8.29 -19.67 -4.00
CA ASN A 91 -7.44 -19.67 -5.19
C ASN A 91 -7.83 -18.45 -6.03
N VAL A 92 -7.04 -17.38 -5.96
CA VAL A 92 -7.20 -16.23 -6.85
C VAL A 92 -6.54 -16.56 -8.19
N SER A 93 -7.34 -16.89 -9.20
CA SER A 93 -6.86 -17.07 -10.57
C SER A 93 -6.92 -15.74 -11.32
N PHE A 94 -5.78 -15.29 -11.83
CA PHE A 94 -5.69 -14.17 -12.77
C PHE A 94 -6.01 -14.69 -14.18
N ALA A 95 -7.13 -14.25 -14.76
CA ALA A 95 -7.42 -14.46 -16.17
C ALA A 95 -6.91 -13.23 -16.95
N PHE A 96 -5.80 -13.37 -17.66
CA PHE A 96 -5.43 -12.40 -18.70
C PHE A 96 -6.36 -12.67 -19.89
N SER A 97 -7.21 -11.69 -20.24
CA SER A 97 -7.90 -11.72 -21.53
C SER A 97 -6.89 -11.24 -22.59
N ASP A 98 -6.52 -12.15 -23.49
CA ASP A 98 -5.75 -11.86 -24.69
C ASP A 98 -6.66 -11.09 -25.66
N ASP A 99 -6.44 -9.77 -25.79
CA ASP A 99 -7.11 -8.97 -26.81
C ASP A 99 -6.41 -9.24 -28.15
N SER A 100 -6.99 -10.17 -28.90
CA SER A 100 -6.54 -10.54 -30.24
C SER A 100 -6.75 -9.35 -31.19
N MET A 101 -5.65 -8.78 -31.69
CA MET A 101 -5.63 -7.79 -32.76
C MET A 101 -6.31 -8.34 -34.03
N CYS A 102 -7.37 -7.68 -34.49
CA CYS A 102 -7.86 -7.72 -35.87
C CYS A 102 -7.96 -6.30 -36.41
#